data_AF-A0A8B7JIR4-F1
#
_entry.id   AF-A0A8B7JIR4-F1
#
_cell.length_a   1.000
_cell.length_b   1.000
_cell.length_c   1.000
_cell.angle_alpha   90.00
_cell.angle_beta   90.00
_cell.angle_gamma   90.00
#
_symmetry.space_group_name_H-M   'P 1'
#
loop_
_entity.id
_entity.type
_entity.pdbx_description
1 polymer ?
#
loop_
_entity_poly.entity_id
_entity_poly.type
_entity_poly.pdbx_seq_one_letter_code
_entity_poly.pdbx_strand_id
1 'polypeptide(L)'
;MADCIYYEESLEPLLKTLKDLTGPDTCVLCCYEQRTMGKNPEIERKYFELLQRDFELEKIPLDKHDEEYRSEDIHIMNIHRKPTNFPS
;
A
#
# COMPACT_ATOMS: atom_id res chain seq x y z
N MET A 1 7.79 2.34 -1.62
CA MET A 1 7.84 1.86 -0.22
C MET A 1 8.17 0.37 -0.24
N ALA A 2 8.97 -0.10 0.71
CA ALA A 2 9.32 -1.51 0.85
C ALA A 2 9.19 -1.91 2.33
N ASP A 3 8.39 -2.94 2.60
CA ASP A 3 8.15 -3.54 3.91
C ASP A 3 7.83 -2.53 5.03
N CYS A 4 6.91 -1.60 4.75
CA CYS A 4 6.52 -0.54 5.70
C CYS A 4 5.27 -0.88 6.55
N ILE A 5 4.70 -2.08 6.41
CA ILE A 5 3.41 -2.46 7.01
C ILE A 5 3.65 -3.51 8.10
N TYR A 6 4.03 -3.08 9.31
CA TYR A 6 4.35 -4.02 10.39
C TYR A 6 4.05 -3.52 11.82
N TYR A 7 3.87 -2.21 12.04
CA TYR A 7 3.44 -1.66 13.33
C TYR A 7 2.15 -0.86 13.23
N GLU A 8 1.18 -1.16 14.08
CA GLU A 8 -0.14 -0.53 14.05
C GLU A 8 -0.06 0.99 14.27
N GLU A 9 0.81 1.42 15.17
CA GLU A 9 1.05 2.81 15.54
C GLU A 9 1.62 3.64 14.38
N SER A 10 2.24 2.98 13.39
CA SER A 10 2.83 3.63 12.22
C SER A 10 1.84 3.84 11.06
N LEU A 11 0.68 3.16 11.08
CA LEU A 11 -0.24 3.16 9.94
C LEU A 11 -0.79 4.55 9.64
N GLU A 12 -1.41 5.21 10.62
CA GLU A 12 -2.01 6.53 10.41
C GLU A 12 -0.97 7.61 10.04
N PRO A 13 0.19 7.70 10.74
CA PRO A 13 1.26 8.61 10.32
C PRO A 13 1.75 8.35 8.88
N LEU A 14 1.94 7.08 8.50
CA LEU A 14 2.39 6.71 7.16
C LEU A 14 1.37 7.15 6.09
N LEU A 15 0.08 6.87 6.33
CA LEU A 15 -0.99 7.25 5.41
C LEU A 15 -1.13 8.76 5.27
N LYS A 16 -0.95 9.49 6.38
CA LYS A 16 -0.88 10.95 6.35
C LYS A 16 0.30 11.43 5.49
N THR A 17 1.49 10.87 5.68
CA THR A 17 2.66 11.20 4.86
C THR A 17 2.44 10.90 3.38
N LEU A 18 1.83 9.77 3.04
CA LEU A 18 1.45 9.45 1.66
C LEU A 18 0.51 10.51 1.09
N LYS A 19 -0.54 10.88 1.83
CA LYS A 19 -1.51 11.88 1.39
C LYS A 19 -0.91 13.27 1.20
N ASP A 20 0.01 13.66 2.08
CA ASP A 20 0.67 14.97 2.04
C ASP A 20 1.69 15.07 0.89
N LEU A 21 2.35 13.97 0.53
CA LEU A 21 3.42 13.96 -0.48
C LEU A 21 2.98 13.54 -1.88
N THR A 22 1.81 12.88 -2.01
CA THR A 22 1.32 12.39 -3.31
C THR A 22 0.41 13.40 -4.00
N GLY A 23 0.78 13.77 -5.22
CA GLY A 23 -0.07 14.54 -6.14
C GLY A 23 -0.93 13.64 -7.03
N PRO A 24 -1.75 14.24 -7.91
CA PRO A 24 -2.61 13.50 -8.84
C PRO A 24 -1.87 12.53 -9.77
N ASP A 25 -0.66 12.92 -10.21
CA ASP A 25 0.15 12.11 -11.15
C ASP A 25 1.18 11.22 -10.45
N THR A 26 1.18 11.20 -9.10
CA THR A 26 2.13 10.39 -8.36
C THR A 26 1.68 8.92 -8.33
N CYS A 27 2.51 8.03 -8.85
CA CYS A 27 2.38 6.59 -8.65
C CYS A 27 3.24 6.14 -7.47
N VAL A 28 2.62 5.54 -6.45
CA VAL A 28 3.34 4.95 -5.32
C VAL A 28 3.40 3.44 -5.51
N LEU A 29 4.62 2.90 -5.61
CA LEU A 29 4.86 1.47 -5.55
C LEU A 29 5.02 1.04 -4.09
N CYS A 30 4.17 0.13 -3.63
CA CYS A 30 4.26 -0.48 -2.30
C CYS A 30 4.55 -1.97 -2.43
N CYS A 31 5.73 -2.39 -1.98
CA CYS A 31 6.12 -3.80 -1.88
C CYS A 31 6.08 -4.21 -0.41
N TYR A 32 5.46 -5.34 -0.10
CA TYR A 32 5.41 -5.88 1.27
C TYR A 32 5.35 -7.41 1.28
N GLU A 33 5.82 -8.00 2.37
CA GLU A 33 5.69 -9.44 2.64
C GLU A 33 4.42 -9.70 3.46
N GLN A 34 3.55 -10.58 2.99
CA GLN A 34 2.36 -11.01 3.71
C GLN A 34 2.74 -11.93 4.87
N ARG A 35 2.44 -11.50 6.09
CA ARG A 35 2.76 -12.25 7.32
C ARG A 35 1.49 -12.74 8.00
N THR A 36 1.39 -14.05 8.20
CA THR A 36 0.19 -14.70 8.78
C THR A 36 0.25 -14.86 10.31
N MET A 37 1.40 -14.59 10.92
CA MET A 37 1.61 -14.79 12.37
C MET A 37 1.36 -13.54 13.19
N GLY A 38 0.86 -13.74 14.42
CA GLY A 38 0.67 -12.67 15.39
C GLY A 38 -0.39 -11.66 14.95
N LYS A 39 -0.11 -10.37 15.14
CA LYS A 39 -1.03 -9.26 14.79
C LYS A 39 -0.92 -8.80 13.33
N ASN A 40 0.02 -9.36 12.54
CA ASN A 40 0.27 -8.89 11.18
C ASN A 40 -0.97 -8.94 10.26
N PRO A 41 -1.80 -10.00 10.28
CA PRO A 41 -3.01 -10.03 9.44
C PRO A 41 -3.99 -8.89 9.73
N GLU A 42 -4.13 -8.52 11.01
CA GLU A 42 -5.03 -7.44 11.42
C GLU A 42 -4.48 -6.06 11.03
N ILE A 43 -3.17 -5.87 11.17
CA ILE A 43 -2.45 -4.65 10.78
C ILE A 43 -2.54 -4.46 9.27
N GLU A 44 -2.30 -5.51 8.48
CA GLU A 44 -2.42 -5.49 7.03
C GLU A 44 -3.84 -5.12 6.59
N ARG A 45 -4.86 -5.78 7.15
CA ARG A 45 -6.27 -5.46 6.86
C ARG A 45 -6.59 -4.00 7.18
N LYS A 46 -6.20 -3.53 8.37
CA LYS A 46 -6.44 -2.14 8.81
C LYS A 46 -5.73 -1.13 7.90
N TYR A 47 -4.50 -1.43 7.48
CA TYR A 47 -3.76 -0.59 6.54
C TYR A 47 -4.53 -0.40 5.23
N PHE A 48 -4.96 -1.50 4.59
CA PHE A 48 -5.71 -1.41 3.33
C PHE A 48 -7.06 -0.72 3.49
N GLU A 49 -7.79 -0.98 4.58
CA GLU A 49 -9.07 -0.29 4.86
C GLU A 49 -8.92 1.22 5.00
N LEU A 50 -7.85 1.69 5.65
CA LEU A 50 -7.58 3.12 5.81
C LEU A 50 -7.07 3.72 4.49
N LEU A 51 -6.17 3.03 3.79
CA LEU A 51 -5.57 3.49 2.53
C LEU A 51 -6.62 3.67 1.43
N GLN A 52 -7.57 2.73 1.31
CA GLN A 52 -8.65 2.77 0.31
C GLN A 52 -9.59 3.96 0.46
N ARG A 53 -9.56 4.71 1.57
CA ARG A 53 -10.37 5.92 1.74
C ARG A 53 -9.96 7.02 0.78
N ASP A 54 -8.65 7.21 0.60
CA ASP A 54 -8.06 8.30 -0.17
C ASP A 54 -7.36 7.82 -1.45
N PHE A 55 -7.10 6.51 -1.59
CA PHE A 55 -6.32 5.93 -2.68
C PHE A 55 -7.03 4.79 -3.39
N GLU A 56 -6.70 4.60 -4.66
CA GLU A 56 -6.99 3.43 -5.47
C GLU A 56 -5.77 2.51 -5.48
N LEU A 57 -6.03 1.20 -5.52
CA LEU A 57 -5.02 0.16 -5.40
C LEU A 57 -5.19 -0.86 -6.53
N GLU A 58 -4.08 -1.21 -7.16
CA GLU A 58 -3.99 -2.31 -8.11
C GLU A 58 -2.83 -3.22 -7.72
N LYS A 59 -3.09 -4.52 -7.57
CA LYS A 59 -2.04 -5.51 -7.34
C LYS A 59 -1.33 -5.79 -8.66
N ILE A 60 0.00 -5.70 -8.65
CA ILE A 60 0.81 -6.13 -9.77
C ILE A 60 0.83 -7.68 -9.78
N PRO A 61 0.50 -8.31 -10.92
CA PRO A 61 0.62 -9.76 -11.07
C PRO A 61 2.04 -10.29 -10.86
N LEU A 62 2.17 -11.49 -10.26
CA LEU A 62 3.46 -12.12 -9.93
C LEU A 62 4.33 -12.41 -11.17
N ASP A 63 3.71 -12.59 -12.34
CA ASP A 63 4.41 -12.78 -13.62
C ASP A 63 5.05 -11.50 -14.15
N LYS A 64 4.71 -10.33 -13.58
CA LYS A 64 5.39 -9.05 -13.84
C LYS A 64 6.52 -8.75 -12.84
N HIS A 65 6.70 -9.58 -11.82
CA HIS A 65 7.86 -9.48 -10.93
C HIS A 65 9.09 -10.10 -11.61
N ASP A 66 10.28 -9.86 -11.05
CA ASP A 66 11.50 -10.52 -11.50
C ASP A 66 11.37 -12.05 -11.43
N GLU A 67 11.93 -12.76 -12.42
CA GLU A 67 11.77 -14.23 -12.52
C GLU A 67 12.44 -14.99 -11.36
N GLU A 68 13.58 -14.48 -10.86
CA GLU A 68 14.37 -15.07 -9.78
C GLU A 68 14.00 -14.44 -8.43
N TYR A 69 13.85 -13.12 -8.38
CA TYR A 69 13.66 -12.36 -7.13
C TYR A 69 12.17 -12.07 -6.84
N ARG A 70 11.36 -13.12 -6.75
CA ARG A 70 9.93 -13.04 -6.40
C ARG A 70 9.48 -14.13 -5.43
N SER A 71 8.37 -13.88 -4.75
CA SER A 71 7.70 -14.85 -3.87
C SER A 71 6.18 -14.66 -3.95
N GLU A 72 5.41 -15.74 -3.76
CA GLU A 72 3.95 -15.66 -3.64
C GLU A 72 3.50 -14.87 -2.41
N ASP A 73 4.36 -14.82 -1.38
CA ASP A 73 4.11 -14.06 -0.15
C ASP A 73 4.54 -12.59 -0.28
N ILE A 74 5.22 -12.19 -1.36
CA ILE A 74 5.64 -10.80 -1.60
C ILE A 74 4.75 -10.15 -2.66
N HIS A 75 4.01 -9.13 -2.24
CA HIS A 75 3.07 -8.42 -3.11
C HIS A 75 3.60 -7.04 -3.46
N ILE A 76 3.37 -6.63 -4.71
CA ILE A 76 3.62 -5.26 -5.16
C ILE A 76 2.28 -4.64 -5.55
N MET A 77 2.02 -3.44 -5.01
CA MET A 77 0.81 -2.66 -5.25
C MET A 77 1.16 -1.35 -5.94
N ASN A 78 0.43 -1.03 -7.00
CA ASN A 78 0.30 0.32 -7.52
C ASN A 78 -0.74 1.07 -6.69
N ILE A 79 -0.38 2.23 -6.18
CA ILE A 79 -1.25 3.07 -5.36
C ILE A 79 -1.33 4.45 -6.01
N HIS A 80 -2.55 4.88 -6.29
CA HIS A 80 -2.84 6.19 -6.89
C HIS A 80 -3.80 6.97 -6.01
N ARG A 81 -3.59 8.28 -5.90
CA ARG A 81 -4.50 9.14 -5.14
C ARG A 81 -5.84 9.26 -5.89
N LYS A 82 -6.95 9.09 -5.18
CA LYS A 82 -8.28 9.30 -5.76
C LYS A 82 -8.43 10.74 -6.23
N PRO A 83 -9.14 11.00 -7.34
CA PRO A 83 -9.50 12.35 -7.73
C PRO A 83 -10.28 13.02 -6.60
N THR A 84 -9.76 14.12 -6.06
CA THR A 84 -10.54 14.95 -5.14
C THR A 84 -11.51 15.77 -5.96
N ASN A 85 -12.77 15.33 -6.06
CA ASN A 85 -13.86 16.17 -6.56
C ASN A 85 -14.13 17.26 -5.51
N PHE A 86 -13.34 18.32 -5.50
CA PHE A 86 -13.76 19.57 -4.89
C PHE A 86 -14.76 20.22 -5.84
N PRO A 87 -16.04 20.39 -5.47
CA PRO A 87 -16.90 21.29 -6.21
C PRO A 87 -16.27 22.68 -6.18
N SER A 88 -16.13 23.26 -7.37
CA SER A 88 -15.61 24.62 -7.59
C SER A 88 -16.54 25.67 -6.99
#